data_AF-A0A6J4KWX6-F1
#
_entry.id   AF-A0A6J4KWX6-F1
#
_cell.length_a   1.000
_cell.length_b   1.000
_cell.length_c   1.000
_cell.angle_alpha   90.00
_cell.angle_beta   90.00
_cell.angle_gamma   90.00
#
_symmetry.space_group_name_H-M   'P 1'
#
loop_
_entity.id
_entity.type
_entity.pdbx_description
1 polymer ?
#
loop_
_entity_poly.entity_id
_entity_poly.type
_entity_poly.pdbx_seq_one_letter_code
_entity_poly.pdbx_strand_id
1 'polypeptide(L)'
;AALNTGLQPNTLIWDTPVTLPPVGGSGSRGDDWSPKNFDGGSGGLTTLRRALENSKNLVTARLLDGGISDDPEKSLQRICELAMEAQLYLECVRHYPFVLGAQPVRLFDLAAFYAAIANEGERPSPYALESVEKDGRAIYSRGAKPLAALGSADRASFYQVKSMLKGVLERGTARPIRHLAPYVGGKTGTTDNENDAWFAAFSNEVTVVVWVGYDNADGKRRTLGRGQTGGKVALPIASSIFEAAWTHHAPKTRLSPPSPEAERLLVAAPIDLRSGERLSARSPGAFVEHFRTDRFGRLADTQYKLVPRQEAYAARNPDPWSDGEGEEAGGYYPGESGPYAEAPRAQAQPRSPFGEAPFWGEPQYRQFPDGSGWFEDERPRRRARRVDPDYPWGERPFN
;
A
#
# COMPACT_ATOMS: atom_id res chain seq x y z
N ALA A 1 -8.68 0.11 -4.95
CA ALA A 1 -9.04 1.33 -5.68
C ALA A 1 -8.67 1.26 -7.16
N ALA A 2 -7.38 1.30 -7.53
CA ALA A 2 -6.95 1.39 -8.94
C ALA A 2 -7.44 0.23 -9.85
N LEU A 3 -7.44 -1.01 -9.36
CA LEU A 3 -8.00 -2.14 -10.14
C LEU A 3 -9.51 -1.97 -10.41
N ASN A 4 -10.24 -1.37 -9.46
CA ASN A 4 -11.67 -1.12 -9.59
C ASN A 4 -11.99 0.06 -10.53
N THR A 5 -11.00 0.90 -10.86
CA THR A 5 -11.12 1.96 -11.90
C THR A 5 -10.69 1.46 -13.29
N GLY A 6 -10.47 0.15 -13.41
CA GLY A 6 -10.16 -0.54 -14.66
C GLY A 6 -8.67 -0.62 -14.99
N LEU A 7 -7.76 -0.21 -14.09
CA LEU A 7 -6.36 -0.61 -14.24
C LEU A 7 -6.23 -2.13 -14.08
N GLN A 8 -5.23 -2.71 -14.71
CA GLN A 8 -4.95 -4.14 -14.64
C GLN A 8 -3.59 -4.36 -14.00
N PRO A 9 -3.30 -5.57 -13.49
CA PRO A 9 -1.99 -5.89 -12.92
C PRO A 9 -0.79 -5.60 -13.85
N ASN A 10 -0.98 -5.64 -15.18
CA ASN A 10 0.07 -5.34 -16.16
C ASN A 10 0.18 -3.85 -16.55
N THR A 11 -0.70 -2.96 -16.05
CA THR A 11 -0.62 -1.52 -16.35
C THR A 11 0.76 -1.00 -15.99
N LEU A 12 1.41 -0.33 -16.95
CA LEU A 12 2.73 0.27 -16.78
C LEU A 12 2.61 1.61 -16.07
N ILE A 13 3.50 1.83 -15.11
CA ILE A 13 3.54 3.02 -14.28
C ILE A 13 5.00 3.39 -14.05
N TRP A 14 5.29 4.69 -14.06
CA TRP A 14 6.60 5.21 -13.72
C TRP A 14 6.89 5.11 -12.23
N ASP A 15 8.05 4.56 -11.86
CA ASP A 15 8.63 4.64 -10.52
C ASP A 15 9.60 5.82 -10.45
N THR A 16 9.07 7.04 -10.62
CA THR A 16 9.81 8.30 -10.68
C THR A 16 9.21 9.33 -9.71
N PRO A 17 9.99 10.33 -9.25
CA PRO A 17 9.51 11.36 -8.32
C PRO A 17 8.18 12.00 -8.74
N VAL A 18 7.37 12.33 -7.74
CA VAL A 18 6.10 13.05 -7.87
C VAL A 18 5.96 13.96 -6.66
N THR A 19 5.41 15.16 -6.88
CA THR A 19 5.17 16.16 -5.85
C THR A 19 3.71 16.58 -5.95
N LEU A 20 2.96 16.44 -4.87
CA LEU A 20 1.55 16.83 -4.82
C LEU A 20 1.36 18.05 -3.91
N PRO A 21 0.54 19.03 -4.29
CA PRO A 21 0.22 20.17 -3.43
C PRO A 21 -0.57 19.72 -2.19
N PRO A 22 -0.64 20.51 -1.12
CA PRO A 22 -1.46 20.16 0.04
C PRO A 22 -2.95 20.03 -0.32
N VAL A 23 -3.63 19.06 0.31
CA VAL A 23 -5.07 18.83 0.13
C VAL A 23 -5.86 20.08 0.53
N GLY A 24 -6.80 20.51 -0.31
CA GLY A 24 -7.58 21.74 -0.12
C GLY A 24 -6.92 23.01 -0.64
N GLY A 25 -5.69 22.91 -1.19
CA GLY A 25 -5.04 24.00 -1.92
C GLY A 25 -4.58 25.20 -1.08
N SER A 26 -4.69 25.15 0.25
CA SER A 26 -4.39 26.28 1.16
C SER A 26 -3.17 26.03 2.07
N GLY A 27 -2.03 25.63 1.49
CA GLY A 27 -0.78 25.48 2.25
C GLY A 27 0.27 26.52 1.88
N SER A 28 1.27 26.66 2.75
CA SER A 28 2.45 27.50 2.52
C SER A 28 3.46 26.80 1.63
N ARG A 29 4.42 27.56 1.11
CA ARG A 29 5.57 27.02 0.35
C ARG A 29 6.34 26.04 1.25
N GLY A 30 6.28 24.73 0.94
CA GLY A 30 6.89 23.66 1.74
C GLY A 30 5.91 22.59 2.24
N ASP A 31 4.60 22.80 2.10
CA ASP A 31 3.57 21.82 2.48
C ASP A 31 3.30 20.76 1.40
N ASP A 32 4.03 20.83 0.28
CA ASP A 32 3.93 19.87 -0.80
C ASP A 32 4.45 18.50 -0.36
N TRP A 33 3.73 17.45 -0.75
CA TRP A 33 4.11 16.08 -0.44
C TRP A 33 4.95 15.46 -1.55
N SER A 34 6.22 15.18 -1.22
CA SER A 34 7.18 14.53 -2.13
C SER A 34 7.72 13.23 -1.51
N PRO A 35 7.04 12.08 -1.69
CA PRO A 35 7.48 10.81 -1.11
C PRO A 35 8.75 10.29 -1.77
N LYS A 36 9.42 9.33 -1.10
CA LYS A 36 10.57 8.59 -1.63
C LYS A 36 10.36 7.10 -1.46
N ASN A 37 10.97 6.30 -2.33
CA ASN A 37 11.07 4.86 -2.09
C ASN A 37 11.97 4.58 -0.88
N PHE A 38 11.77 3.42 -0.27
CA PHE A 38 12.55 3.00 0.90
C PHE A 38 14.07 2.89 0.63
N ASP A 39 14.44 2.49 -0.59
CA ASP A 39 15.83 2.45 -1.07
C ASP A 39 16.38 3.83 -1.49
N GLY A 40 15.56 4.87 -1.44
CA GLY A 40 15.91 6.24 -1.84
C GLY A 40 15.98 6.47 -3.36
N GLY A 41 15.80 5.43 -4.18
CA GLY A 41 15.97 5.49 -5.63
C GLY A 41 14.67 5.54 -6.42
N SER A 42 14.79 5.79 -7.73
CA SER A 42 13.76 5.54 -8.75
C SER A 42 14.00 4.20 -9.43
N GLY A 43 12.93 3.54 -9.88
CA GLY A 43 12.99 2.19 -10.49
C GLY A 43 12.68 2.15 -11.98
N GLY A 44 12.42 3.31 -12.61
CA GLY A 44 12.01 3.40 -14.01
C GLY A 44 10.60 2.83 -14.24
N LEU A 45 10.38 2.25 -15.42
CA LEU A 45 9.06 1.74 -15.79
C LEU A 45 8.80 0.35 -15.18
N THR A 46 7.65 0.19 -14.50
CA THR A 46 7.25 -1.09 -13.89
C THR A 46 5.77 -1.39 -14.12
N THR A 47 5.37 -2.66 -14.00
CA THR A 47 3.95 -3.04 -13.95
C THR A 47 3.36 -2.78 -12.57
N LEU A 48 2.04 -2.54 -12.50
CA LEU A 48 1.29 -2.35 -11.26
C LEU A 48 1.49 -3.51 -10.28
N ARG A 49 1.46 -4.76 -10.78
CA ARG A 49 1.80 -5.96 -10.00
C ARG A 49 3.15 -5.83 -9.33
N ARG A 50 4.20 -5.57 -10.11
CA ARG A 50 5.57 -5.51 -9.59
C ARG A 50 5.75 -4.35 -8.62
N ALA A 51 5.07 -3.23 -8.83
CA ALA A 51 5.08 -2.11 -7.90
C ALA A 51 4.52 -2.51 -6.52
N LEU A 52 3.41 -3.26 -6.48
CA LEU A 52 2.86 -3.81 -5.23
C LEU A 52 3.80 -4.84 -4.60
N GLU A 53 4.31 -5.79 -5.40
CA GLU A 53 5.22 -6.85 -4.96
C GLU A 53 6.49 -6.27 -4.28
N ASN A 54 7.02 -5.18 -4.83
CA ASN A 54 8.23 -4.52 -4.35
C ASN A 54 7.96 -3.29 -3.46
N SER A 55 6.70 -3.02 -3.11
CA SER A 55 6.32 -1.93 -2.21
C SER A 55 6.81 -0.55 -2.65
N LYS A 56 6.64 -0.20 -3.93
CA LYS A 56 7.12 1.09 -4.49
C LYS A 56 6.22 2.26 -4.06
N ASN A 57 6.78 3.16 -3.27
CA ASN A 57 6.09 4.34 -2.73
C ASN A 57 5.77 5.35 -3.84
N LEU A 58 6.73 5.60 -4.75
CA LEU A 58 6.53 6.57 -5.84
C LEU A 58 5.41 6.13 -6.79
N VAL A 59 5.34 4.83 -7.10
CA VAL A 59 4.22 4.27 -7.90
C VAL A 59 2.89 4.42 -7.16
N THR A 60 2.87 4.18 -5.84
CA THR A 60 1.66 4.37 -5.02
C THR A 60 1.19 5.83 -5.04
N ALA A 61 2.12 6.78 -4.98
CA ALA A 61 1.81 8.20 -5.09
C ALA A 61 1.31 8.58 -6.51
N ARG A 62 1.91 8.04 -7.57
CA ARG A 62 1.42 8.23 -8.94
C ARG A 62 0.06 7.59 -9.21
N LEU A 63 -0.34 6.58 -8.43
CA LEU A 63 -1.72 6.07 -8.52
C LEU A 63 -2.75 7.07 -7.98
N LEU A 64 -2.38 7.91 -7.01
CA LEU A 64 -3.23 9.04 -6.63
C LEU A 64 -3.33 10.04 -7.79
N ASP A 65 -2.21 10.32 -8.43
CA ASP A 65 -2.06 11.33 -9.49
C ASP A 65 -2.27 10.74 -10.90
N GLY A 66 -3.53 10.51 -11.28
CA GLY A 66 -3.89 10.03 -12.63
C GLY A 66 -4.14 8.53 -12.76
N GLY A 67 -3.80 7.72 -11.74
CA GLY A 67 -4.07 6.27 -11.77
C GLY A 67 -5.49 5.88 -11.36
N ILE A 68 -6.02 6.50 -10.30
CA ILE A 68 -7.37 6.24 -9.78
C ILE A 68 -8.36 7.27 -10.33
N SER A 69 -7.96 8.54 -10.38
CA SER A 69 -8.68 9.67 -10.93
C SER A 69 -7.67 10.67 -11.47
N ASP A 70 -8.10 11.55 -12.38
CA ASP A 70 -7.29 12.67 -12.91
C ASP A 70 -7.02 13.78 -11.86
N ASP A 71 -7.46 13.57 -10.63
CA ASP A 71 -7.37 14.52 -9.52
C ASP A 71 -6.96 13.74 -8.27
N PRO A 72 -5.80 14.04 -7.67
CA PRO A 72 -5.30 13.32 -6.51
C PRO A 72 -6.20 13.42 -5.28
N GLU A 73 -6.96 14.50 -5.09
CA GLU A 73 -7.91 14.61 -3.99
C GLU A 73 -9.11 13.68 -4.17
N LYS A 74 -9.61 13.53 -5.40
CA LYS A 74 -10.67 12.56 -5.71
C LYS A 74 -10.17 11.12 -5.56
N SER A 75 -8.93 10.86 -5.95
CA SER A 75 -8.27 9.58 -5.71
C SER A 75 -8.19 9.27 -4.21
N LEU A 76 -7.76 10.24 -3.40
CA LEU A 76 -7.69 10.11 -1.95
C LEU A 76 -9.09 9.87 -1.35
N GLN A 77 -10.11 10.63 -1.78
CA GLN A 77 -11.49 10.48 -1.34
C GLN A 77 -12.00 9.05 -1.58
N ARG A 78 -11.77 8.49 -2.77
CA ARG A 78 -12.19 7.10 -3.08
C ARG A 78 -11.47 6.06 -2.23
N ILE A 79 -10.20 6.30 -1.90
CA ILE A 79 -9.44 5.41 -0.99
C ILE A 79 -10.01 5.51 0.43
N CYS A 80 -10.32 6.72 0.90
CA CYS A 80 -10.94 6.95 2.20
C CYS A 80 -12.30 6.25 2.32
N GLU A 81 -13.16 6.37 1.31
CA GLU A 81 -14.48 5.70 1.27
C GLU A 81 -14.33 4.18 1.39
N LEU A 82 -13.43 3.58 0.60
CA LEU A 82 -13.14 2.15 0.69
C LEU A 82 -12.61 1.77 2.08
N ALA A 83 -11.71 2.56 2.66
CA ALA A 83 -11.14 2.26 3.97
C ALA A 83 -12.17 2.35 5.11
N MET A 84 -13.10 3.30 5.02
CA MET A 84 -14.20 3.45 5.98
C MET A 84 -15.24 2.33 5.81
N GLU A 85 -15.61 1.96 4.58
CA GLU A 85 -16.49 0.82 4.29
C GLU A 85 -15.87 -0.49 4.79
N ALA A 86 -14.58 -0.70 4.54
CA ALA A 86 -13.80 -1.83 5.05
C ALA A 86 -13.64 -1.83 6.57
N GLN A 87 -14.13 -0.78 7.26
CA GLN A 87 -14.03 -0.60 8.69
C GLN A 87 -12.58 -0.59 9.21
N LEU A 88 -11.61 -0.22 8.36
CA LEU A 88 -10.21 -0.02 8.76
C LEU A 88 -10.09 1.19 9.67
N TYR A 89 -10.86 2.24 9.38
CA TYR A 89 -10.89 3.49 10.13
C TYR A 89 -12.32 3.95 10.37
N LEU A 90 -12.52 4.68 11.48
CA LEU A 90 -13.78 5.39 11.75
C LEU A 90 -13.85 6.71 10.98
N GLU A 91 -12.69 7.31 10.75
CA GLU A 91 -12.52 8.58 10.09
C GLU A 91 -11.23 8.51 9.26
N CYS A 92 -11.26 9.02 8.03
CA CYS A 92 -10.09 9.10 7.18
C CYS A 92 -9.45 10.48 7.30
N VAL A 93 -8.18 10.54 7.70
CA VAL A 93 -7.46 11.82 7.71
C VAL A 93 -7.08 12.18 6.28
N ARG A 94 -7.59 13.31 5.80
CA ARG A 94 -7.46 13.75 4.40
C ARG A 94 -6.10 14.39 4.08
N HIS A 95 -5.04 13.59 4.05
CA HIS A 95 -3.71 14.00 3.59
C HIS A 95 -3.07 12.88 2.75
N TYR A 96 -2.25 13.22 1.75
CA TYR A 96 -1.70 12.22 0.84
C TYR A 96 -0.80 11.14 1.47
N PRO A 97 0.01 11.42 2.51
CA PRO A 97 0.73 10.37 3.23
C PRO A 97 -0.14 9.23 3.76
N PHE A 98 -1.47 9.40 3.85
CA PHE A 98 -2.43 8.34 4.18
C PHE A 98 -2.21 7.07 3.34
N VAL A 99 -1.94 7.19 2.03
CA VAL A 99 -1.76 6.01 1.15
C VAL A 99 -0.48 5.24 1.40
N LEU A 100 0.49 5.84 2.11
CA LEU A 100 1.72 5.19 2.56
C LEU A 100 1.63 4.70 4.01
N GLY A 101 0.45 4.78 4.64
CA GLY A 101 0.22 4.25 5.98
C GLY A 101 0.49 5.25 7.12
N ALA A 102 0.38 6.55 6.87
CA ALA A 102 0.59 7.58 7.89
C ALA A 102 -0.51 7.61 9.00
N GLN A 103 -1.61 6.88 8.83
CA GLN A 103 -2.67 6.79 9.83
C GLN A 103 -2.55 5.47 10.63
N PRO A 104 -2.52 5.52 11.99
CA PRO A 104 -2.50 4.32 12.81
C PRO A 104 -3.76 3.47 12.64
N VAL A 105 -3.59 2.16 12.52
CA VAL A 105 -4.66 1.17 12.35
C VAL A 105 -4.69 0.19 13.51
N ARG A 106 -5.88 -0.29 13.87
CA ARG A 106 -6.04 -1.36 14.86
C ARG A 106 -5.76 -2.72 14.20
N LEU A 107 -4.99 -3.57 14.89
CA LEU A 107 -4.60 -4.89 14.38
C LEU A 107 -5.80 -5.77 13.98
N PHE A 108 -6.87 -5.78 14.78
CA PHE A 108 -8.08 -6.56 14.47
C PHE A 108 -8.81 -6.06 13.22
N ASP A 109 -8.85 -4.75 13.01
CA ASP A 109 -9.50 -4.15 11.85
C ASP A 109 -8.68 -4.42 10.58
N LEU A 110 -7.34 -4.36 10.68
CA LEU A 110 -6.43 -4.76 9.60
C LEU A 110 -6.54 -6.25 9.27
N ALA A 111 -6.61 -7.12 10.28
CA ALA A 111 -6.80 -8.56 10.09
C ALA A 111 -8.14 -8.88 9.41
N ALA A 112 -9.23 -8.22 9.82
CA ALA A 112 -10.53 -8.36 9.18
C ALA A 112 -10.49 -7.97 7.70
N PHE A 113 -9.78 -6.90 7.36
CA PHE A 113 -9.62 -6.48 5.97
C PHE A 113 -8.78 -7.46 5.13
N TYR A 114 -7.68 -7.99 5.68
CA TYR A 114 -6.90 -9.02 4.99
C TYR A 114 -7.70 -10.32 4.80
N ALA A 115 -8.54 -10.68 5.77
CA ALA A 115 -9.49 -11.78 5.60
C ALA A 115 -10.53 -11.48 4.51
N ALA A 116 -11.00 -10.23 4.40
CA ALA A 116 -11.87 -9.83 3.28
C ALA A 116 -11.18 -10.02 1.93
N ILE A 117 -9.88 -9.70 1.81
CA ILE A 117 -9.12 -9.95 0.56
C ILE A 117 -9.06 -11.46 0.26
N ALA A 118 -8.79 -12.29 1.27
CA ALA A 118 -8.78 -13.75 1.12
C ALA A 118 -10.13 -14.27 0.60
N ASN A 119 -11.22 -13.71 1.13
CA ASN A 119 -12.61 -14.05 0.83
C ASN A 119 -13.23 -13.22 -0.31
N GLU A 120 -12.40 -12.60 -1.16
CA GLU A 120 -12.85 -11.85 -2.35
C GLU A 120 -13.84 -10.71 -2.07
N GLY A 121 -13.64 -9.98 -0.98
CA GLY A 121 -14.45 -8.83 -0.58
C GLY A 121 -15.47 -9.13 0.52
N GLU A 122 -15.58 -10.38 0.97
CA GLU A 122 -16.47 -10.79 2.06
C GLU A 122 -15.75 -10.64 3.41
N ARG A 123 -16.03 -9.54 4.10
CA ARG A 123 -15.35 -9.18 5.36
C ARG A 123 -15.98 -9.89 6.57
N PRO A 124 -15.21 -10.64 7.37
CA PRO A 124 -15.70 -11.16 8.64
C PRO A 124 -15.78 -10.05 9.70
N SER A 125 -16.69 -10.23 10.67
CA SER A 125 -16.71 -9.42 11.89
C SER A 125 -15.87 -10.10 12.96
N PRO A 126 -14.73 -9.52 13.40
CA PRO A 126 -13.93 -10.05 14.49
C PRO A 126 -14.76 -10.19 15.77
N TYR A 127 -14.51 -11.24 16.53
CA TYR A 127 -15.18 -11.52 17.81
C TYR A 127 -14.31 -12.46 18.65
N ALA A 128 -14.53 -12.47 19.97
CA ALA A 128 -13.77 -13.32 20.90
C ALA A 128 -14.66 -14.25 21.75
N LEU A 129 -15.95 -13.96 21.86
CA LEU A 129 -16.90 -14.75 22.67
C LEU A 129 -17.83 -15.53 21.75
N GLU A 130 -17.78 -16.86 21.85
CA GLU A 130 -18.69 -17.77 21.13
C GLU A 130 -19.93 -18.09 21.98
N SER A 131 -19.74 -18.43 23.25
CA SER A 131 -20.81 -18.68 24.22
C SER A 131 -20.39 -18.32 25.64
N VAL A 132 -21.39 -18.07 26.49
CA VAL A 132 -21.23 -17.94 27.95
C VAL A 132 -22.30 -18.80 28.60
N GLU A 133 -21.90 -19.64 29.54
CA GLU A 133 -22.79 -20.54 30.28
C GLU A 133 -22.79 -20.21 31.77
N LYS A 134 -23.94 -20.45 32.41
CA LYS A 134 -24.11 -20.41 33.86
C LYS A 134 -24.94 -21.61 34.28
N ASP A 135 -24.43 -22.39 35.23
CA ASP A 135 -25.09 -23.59 35.77
C ASP A 135 -25.53 -24.59 34.67
N GLY A 136 -24.68 -24.78 33.65
CA GLY A 136 -24.96 -25.64 32.49
C GLY A 136 -25.98 -25.09 31.50
N ARG A 137 -26.42 -23.82 31.66
CA ARG A 137 -27.34 -23.13 30.75
C ARG A 137 -26.61 -22.02 30.02
N ALA A 138 -26.66 -22.03 28.69
CA ALA A 138 -26.19 -20.92 27.86
C ALA A 138 -26.99 -19.65 28.18
N ILE A 139 -26.27 -18.61 28.62
CA ILE A 139 -26.80 -17.25 28.84
C ILE A 139 -26.43 -16.31 27.69
N TYR A 140 -25.42 -16.66 26.91
CA TYR A 140 -25.07 -16.05 25.64
C TYR A 140 -24.59 -17.12 24.68
N SER A 141 -25.00 -17.02 23.42
CA SER A 141 -24.43 -17.76 22.30
C SER A 141 -24.46 -16.84 21.09
N ARG A 142 -23.34 -16.77 20.39
CA ARG A 142 -23.21 -15.94 19.20
C ARG A 142 -23.92 -16.64 18.05
N GLY A 143 -24.94 -15.98 17.49
CA GLY A 143 -25.55 -16.43 16.25
C GLY A 143 -24.55 -16.35 15.09
N ALA A 144 -24.69 -17.26 14.12
CA ALA A 144 -23.92 -17.19 12.88
C ALA A 144 -24.21 -15.85 12.18
N LYS A 145 -23.17 -15.02 12.02
CA LYS A 145 -23.26 -13.78 11.26
C LYS A 145 -22.69 -13.98 9.86
N PRO A 146 -23.42 -13.60 8.80
CA PRO A 146 -22.87 -13.64 7.46
C PRO A 146 -21.69 -12.68 7.35
N LEU A 147 -20.81 -12.97 6.40
CA LEU A 147 -19.75 -12.04 6.01
C LEU A 147 -20.39 -10.77 5.41
N ALA A 148 -19.74 -9.63 5.60
CA ALA A 148 -20.18 -8.36 5.06
C ALA A 148 -19.45 -8.09 3.74
N ALA A 149 -20.20 -8.10 2.64
CA ALA A 149 -19.65 -7.76 1.33
C ALA A 149 -19.23 -6.28 1.27
N LEU A 150 -18.00 -6.03 0.81
CA LEU A 150 -17.48 -4.70 0.50
C LEU A 150 -17.94 -4.32 -0.91
N GLY A 151 -18.86 -3.37 -1.03
CA GLY A 151 -19.50 -2.96 -2.27
C GLY A 151 -18.67 -1.97 -3.12
N SER A 152 -17.68 -1.28 -2.54
CA SER A 152 -16.84 -0.32 -3.29
C SER A 152 -15.84 -0.98 -4.25
N ALA A 153 -15.72 -2.31 -4.25
CA ALA A 153 -14.91 -3.07 -5.20
C ALA A 153 -15.51 -4.47 -5.42
N ASP A 154 -15.40 -4.98 -6.64
CA ASP A 154 -15.91 -6.33 -6.96
C ASP A 154 -14.92 -7.45 -6.60
N ARG A 155 -15.45 -8.68 -6.61
CA ARG A 155 -14.69 -9.91 -6.32
C ARG A 155 -13.47 -10.09 -7.22
N ALA A 156 -13.58 -9.70 -8.50
CA ALA A 156 -12.47 -9.77 -9.46
C ALA A 156 -11.29 -8.89 -9.01
N SER A 157 -11.56 -7.67 -8.54
CA SER A 157 -10.54 -6.76 -8.01
C SER A 157 -9.87 -7.34 -6.76
N PHE A 158 -10.65 -7.90 -5.83
CA PHE A 158 -10.10 -8.57 -4.64
C PHE A 158 -9.26 -9.80 -5.00
N TYR A 159 -9.70 -10.60 -5.98
CA TYR A 159 -8.93 -11.74 -6.48
C TYR A 159 -7.60 -11.30 -7.10
N GLN A 160 -7.60 -10.24 -7.91
CA GLN A 160 -6.37 -9.67 -8.48
C GLN A 160 -5.41 -9.21 -7.37
N VAL A 161 -5.91 -8.52 -6.33
CA VAL A 161 -5.10 -8.16 -5.15
C VAL A 161 -4.55 -9.40 -4.45
N LYS A 162 -5.38 -10.42 -4.20
CA LYS A 162 -4.96 -11.71 -3.61
C LYS A 162 -3.81 -12.34 -4.41
N SER A 163 -3.93 -12.38 -5.73
CA SER A 163 -2.89 -12.88 -6.64
C SER A 163 -1.60 -12.03 -6.62
N MET A 164 -1.73 -10.71 -6.51
CA MET A 164 -0.58 -9.80 -6.38
C MET A 164 0.13 -9.94 -5.02
N LEU A 165 -0.62 -10.12 -3.93
CA LEU A 165 -0.09 -10.34 -2.59
C LEU A 165 0.63 -11.70 -2.45
N LYS A 166 0.18 -12.73 -3.15
CA LYS A 166 0.96 -13.97 -3.32
C LYS A 166 2.34 -13.68 -3.95
N GLY A 167 2.38 -12.80 -4.95
CA GLY A 167 3.61 -12.38 -5.62
C GLY A 167 4.63 -11.69 -4.71
N VAL A 168 4.18 -11.02 -3.65
CA VAL A 168 5.06 -10.41 -2.63
C VAL A 168 5.95 -11.48 -1.98
N LEU A 169 5.41 -12.68 -1.74
CA LEU A 169 6.18 -13.81 -1.19
C LEU A 169 7.04 -14.49 -2.26
N GLU A 170 6.56 -14.61 -3.50
CA GLU A 170 7.31 -15.31 -4.55
C GLU A 170 8.55 -14.53 -5.01
N ARG A 171 8.41 -13.21 -5.15
CA ARG A 171 9.36 -12.36 -5.87
C ARG A 171 9.61 -11.00 -5.21
N GLY A 172 8.79 -10.63 -4.24
CA GLY A 172 8.79 -9.32 -3.63
C GLY A 172 9.47 -9.25 -2.26
N THR A 173 9.00 -8.32 -1.44
CA THR A 173 9.59 -8.02 -0.12
C THR A 173 9.48 -9.14 0.91
N ALA A 174 8.60 -10.14 0.69
CA ALA A 174 8.42 -11.30 1.56
C ALA A 174 9.11 -12.58 1.04
N ARG A 175 10.05 -12.44 0.10
CA ARG A 175 10.81 -13.55 -0.50
C ARG A 175 11.48 -14.54 0.49
N PRO A 176 11.91 -14.17 1.70
CA PRO A 176 12.49 -15.14 2.64
C PRO A 176 11.58 -16.34 2.93
N ILE A 177 10.25 -16.16 2.91
CA ILE A 177 9.26 -17.24 3.09
C ILE A 177 8.60 -17.68 1.77
N ARG A 178 9.30 -17.56 0.64
CA ARG A 178 8.77 -17.95 -0.69
C ARG A 178 8.23 -19.37 -0.78
N HIS A 179 8.69 -20.28 0.08
CA HIS A 179 8.21 -21.65 0.14
C HIS A 179 6.73 -21.74 0.59
N LEU A 180 6.21 -20.70 1.25
CA LEU A 180 4.81 -20.56 1.65
C LEU A 180 3.93 -19.90 0.58
N ALA A 181 4.51 -19.35 -0.49
CA ALA A 181 3.75 -18.60 -1.49
C ALA A 181 2.61 -19.37 -2.19
N PRO A 182 2.63 -20.71 -2.35
CA PRO A 182 1.46 -21.44 -2.84
C PRO A 182 0.25 -21.38 -1.90
N TYR A 183 0.46 -21.08 -0.62
CA TYR A 183 -0.50 -21.20 0.48
C TYR A 183 -0.85 -19.85 1.12
N VAL A 184 0.01 -18.83 0.98
CA VAL A 184 -0.09 -17.56 1.68
C VAL A 184 0.06 -16.37 0.74
N GLY A 185 -0.78 -15.36 0.93
CA GLY A 185 -0.63 -14.02 0.37
C GLY A 185 -0.39 -13.02 1.49
N GLY A 186 0.46 -12.02 1.29
CA GLY A 186 0.74 -11.06 2.34
C GLY A 186 1.55 -9.85 1.91
N LYS A 187 1.76 -8.93 2.84
CA LYS A 187 2.46 -7.67 2.60
C LYS A 187 3.31 -7.29 3.81
N THR A 188 4.54 -6.86 3.53
CA THR A 188 5.41 -6.21 4.52
C THR A 188 5.04 -4.74 4.69
N GLY A 189 5.15 -4.24 5.92
CA GLY A 189 5.12 -2.81 6.24
C GLY A 189 6.35 -2.42 7.07
N THR A 190 6.88 -1.24 6.81
CA THR A 190 8.00 -0.65 7.54
C THR A 190 7.75 0.84 7.62
N THR A 191 7.74 1.42 8.82
CA THR A 191 7.59 2.87 9.01
C THR A 191 8.93 3.59 8.90
N ASP A 192 8.90 4.91 8.77
CA ASP A 192 10.10 5.74 8.75
C ASP A 192 10.97 5.49 9.98
N ASN A 193 12.29 5.56 9.77
CA ASN A 193 13.32 5.24 10.77
C ASN A 193 13.22 3.82 11.36
N GLU A 194 12.46 2.93 10.71
CA GLU A 194 12.28 1.54 11.13
C GLU A 194 11.76 1.44 12.57
N ASN A 195 10.84 2.34 12.94
CA ASN A 195 10.21 2.35 14.27
C ASN A 195 9.22 1.19 14.44
N ASP A 196 8.53 0.83 13.36
CA ASP A 196 7.53 -0.22 13.32
C ASP A 196 7.76 -1.14 12.13
N ALA A 197 7.65 -2.43 12.39
CA ALA A 197 7.76 -3.48 11.41
C ALA A 197 6.48 -4.33 11.43
N TRP A 198 5.88 -4.49 10.25
CA TRP A 198 4.60 -5.17 10.10
C TRP A 198 4.69 -6.29 9.08
N PHE A 199 3.89 -7.34 9.30
CA PHE A 199 3.55 -8.30 8.28
C PHE A 199 2.09 -8.69 8.42
N ALA A 200 1.29 -8.42 7.40
CA ALA A 200 -0.11 -8.81 7.31
C ALA A 200 -0.26 -9.83 6.20
N ALA A 201 -0.85 -10.98 6.50
CA ALA A 201 -0.94 -12.10 5.58
C ALA A 201 -2.15 -12.98 5.86
N PHE A 202 -2.56 -13.74 4.85
CA PHE A 202 -3.65 -14.70 4.95
C PHE A 202 -3.31 -15.99 4.21
N SER A 203 -3.91 -17.07 4.69
CA SER A 203 -4.12 -18.33 3.98
C SER A 203 -5.62 -18.46 3.67
N ASN A 204 -6.10 -19.64 3.26
CA ASN A 204 -7.55 -19.86 3.12
C ASN A 204 -8.25 -19.95 4.49
N GLU A 205 -7.53 -20.39 5.53
CA GLU A 205 -8.12 -20.75 6.82
C GLU A 205 -7.86 -19.72 7.92
N VAL A 206 -6.73 -19.01 7.84
CA VAL A 206 -6.25 -18.11 8.89
C VAL A 206 -5.65 -16.83 8.30
N THR A 207 -5.96 -15.70 8.92
CA THR A 207 -5.32 -14.40 8.70
C THR A 207 -4.47 -14.03 9.91
N VAL A 208 -3.23 -13.62 9.65
CA VAL A 208 -2.25 -13.26 10.67
C VAL A 208 -1.74 -11.84 10.39
N VAL A 209 -1.78 -10.99 11.40
CA VAL A 209 -1.15 -9.67 11.37
C VAL A 209 -0.19 -9.58 12.55
N VAL A 210 1.08 -9.35 12.25
CA VAL A 210 2.15 -9.17 13.24
C VAL A 210 2.64 -7.73 13.16
N TRP A 211 2.75 -7.10 14.33
CA TRP A 211 3.46 -5.86 14.54
C TRP A 211 4.61 -6.10 15.51
N VAL A 212 5.74 -5.48 15.23
CA VAL A 212 6.89 -5.37 16.13
C VAL A 212 7.27 -3.91 16.21
N GLY A 213 7.38 -3.39 17.42
CA GLY A 213 7.69 -1.99 17.71
C GLY A 213 7.87 -1.79 19.20
N TYR A 214 8.29 -0.60 19.60
CA TYR A 214 8.34 -0.21 21.00
C TYR A 214 7.06 0.51 21.41
N ASP A 215 6.63 0.28 22.65
CA ASP A 215 5.62 1.12 23.28
C ASP A 215 6.20 2.53 23.46
N ASN A 216 5.61 3.51 22.77
CA ASN A 216 6.06 4.91 22.80
C ASN A 216 5.38 5.69 23.93
N ALA A 217 5.18 5.07 25.10
CA ALA A 217 4.42 5.64 26.22
C ALA A 217 5.07 6.90 26.82
N ASP A 218 6.37 7.11 26.57
CA ASP A 218 7.13 8.30 26.95
C ASP A 218 7.11 9.42 25.88
N GLY A 219 6.32 9.23 24.81
CA GLY A 219 6.24 10.13 23.67
C GLY A 219 7.46 10.08 22.73
N LYS A 220 8.44 9.20 23.00
CA LYS A 220 9.67 9.08 22.19
C LYS A 220 9.59 7.83 21.31
N ARG A 221 9.58 8.04 19.99
CA ARG A 221 9.69 6.94 19.03
C ARG A 221 11.10 6.35 19.07
N ARG A 222 11.18 5.03 19.21
CA ARG A 222 12.44 4.28 19.21
C ARG A 222 12.54 3.44 17.95
N THR A 223 13.69 3.53 17.29
CA THR A 223 14.01 2.68 16.15
C THR A 223 14.21 1.23 16.59
N LEU A 224 13.76 0.28 15.79
CA LEU A 224 14.12 -1.15 15.92
C LEU A 224 15.58 -1.41 15.57
N GLY A 225 16.25 -0.42 14.96
CA GLY A 225 17.63 -0.48 14.52
C GLY A 225 17.75 -0.76 13.02
N ARG A 226 18.90 -0.35 12.46
CA ARG A 226 19.14 -0.35 11.01
C ARG A 226 18.86 -1.72 10.37
N GLY A 227 17.97 -1.74 9.39
CA GLY A 227 17.58 -2.91 8.62
C GLY A 227 16.55 -3.82 9.30
N GLN A 228 15.98 -3.43 10.45
CA GLN A 228 14.92 -4.18 11.12
C GLN A 228 13.53 -3.85 10.52
N THR A 229 13.33 -4.32 9.29
CA THR A 229 12.11 -4.09 8.51
C THR A 229 11.05 -5.17 8.78
N GLY A 230 9.82 -4.95 8.28
CA GLY A 230 8.74 -5.95 8.33
C GLY A 230 9.15 -7.34 7.83
N GLY A 231 9.96 -7.39 6.76
CA GLY A 231 10.45 -8.65 6.18
C GLY A 231 11.48 -9.39 7.04
N LYS A 232 12.11 -8.71 8.01
CA LYS A 232 13.17 -9.28 8.85
C LYS A 232 12.67 -9.66 10.25
N VAL A 233 11.79 -8.87 10.86
CA VAL A 233 11.36 -9.11 12.26
C VAL A 233 9.91 -9.59 12.39
N ALA A 234 8.96 -9.03 11.65
CA ALA A 234 7.56 -9.41 11.76
C ALA A 234 7.24 -10.68 10.95
N LEU A 235 7.83 -10.79 9.76
CA LEU A 235 7.59 -11.90 8.83
C LEU A 235 7.95 -13.29 9.38
N PRO A 236 9.10 -13.50 10.07
CA PRO A 236 9.40 -14.80 10.66
C PRO A 236 8.40 -15.24 11.73
N ILE A 237 7.89 -14.30 12.53
CA ILE A 237 6.87 -14.58 13.57
C ILE A 237 5.59 -15.08 12.90
N ALA A 238 5.12 -14.38 11.85
CA ALA A 238 3.94 -14.79 11.12
C ALA A 238 4.11 -16.17 10.45
N SER A 239 5.29 -16.45 9.89
CA SER A 239 5.62 -17.77 9.32
C SER A 239 5.45 -18.89 10.33
N SER A 240 5.94 -18.71 11.56
CA SER A 240 5.79 -19.69 12.65
C SER A 240 4.33 -19.91 13.04
N ILE A 241 3.51 -18.85 13.04
CA ILE A 241 2.08 -18.95 13.34
C ILE A 241 1.34 -19.76 12.26
N PHE A 242 1.62 -19.54 10.98
CA PHE A 242 1.02 -20.34 9.91
C PHE A 242 1.39 -21.82 10.01
N GLU A 243 2.67 -22.14 10.22
CA GLU A 243 3.10 -23.54 10.35
C GLU A 243 2.48 -24.20 11.58
N ALA A 244 2.37 -23.49 12.71
CA ALA A 244 1.68 -24.00 13.90
C ALA A 244 0.18 -24.23 13.64
N ALA A 245 -0.49 -23.28 12.98
CA ALA A 245 -1.90 -23.41 12.62
C ALA A 245 -2.14 -24.63 11.71
N TRP A 246 -1.28 -24.86 10.72
CA TRP A 246 -1.41 -26.03 9.84
C TRP A 246 -1.04 -27.35 10.50
N THR A 247 -0.17 -27.31 11.51
CA THR A 247 0.21 -28.51 12.26
C THR A 247 -0.91 -28.96 13.20
N HIS A 248 -1.64 -28.01 13.80
CA HIS A 248 -2.53 -28.30 14.93
C HIS A 248 -4.02 -28.04 14.70
N HIS A 249 -4.40 -27.18 13.74
CA HIS A 249 -5.75 -26.61 13.69
C HIS A 249 -6.38 -26.55 12.30
N ALA A 250 -5.61 -26.55 11.22
CA ALA A 250 -6.12 -26.33 9.87
C ALA A 250 -5.35 -27.15 8.81
N PRO A 251 -5.97 -27.55 7.69
CA PRO A 251 -5.23 -28.15 6.59
C PRO A 251 -4.36 -27.12 5.85
N LYS A 252 -3.17 -27.54 5.40
CA LYS A 252 -2.28 -26.71 4.56
C LYS A 252 -2.73 -26.77 3.09
N THR A 253 -3.68 -25.91 2.70
CA THR A 253 -4.24 -25.90 1.34
C THR A 253 -3.71 -24.75 0.48
N ARG A 254 -3.55 -24.97 -0.82
CA ARG A 254 -3.12 -23.91 -1.75
C ARG A 254 -4.19 -22.81 -1.79
N LEU A 255 -3.76 -21.56 -1.92
CA LEU A 255 -4.68 -20.43 -2.01
C LEU A 255 -5.76 -20.68 -3.07
N SER A 256 -7.00 -20.40 -2.69
CA SER A 256 -8.16 -20.71 -3.53
C SER A 256 -8.10 -19.96 -4.87
N PRO A 257 -8.48 -20.64 -5.98
CA PRO A 257 -8.70 -19.99 -7.28
C PRO A 257 -9.80 -18.91 -7.18
N PRO A 258 -10.06 -18.13 -8.25
CA PRO A 258 -11.16 -17.16 -8.19
C PRO A 258 -12.48 -17.87 -7.91
N SER A 259 -13.36 -17.25 -7.12
CA SER A 259 -14.74 -17.74 -6.99
C SER A 259 -15.43 -17.77 -8.37
N PRO A 260 -16.50 -18.57 -8.56
CA PRO A 260 -17.24 -18.58 -9.82
C PRO A 260 -17.74 -17.20 -10.27
N GLU A 261 -18.01 -16.30 -9.32
CA GLU A 261 -18.42 -14.92 -9.60
C GLU A 261 -17.25 -14.07 -10.10
N ALA A 262 -16.08 -14.19 -9.47
CA ALA A 262 -14.86 -13.53 -9.94
C ALA A 262 -14.39 -14.10 -11.30
N GLU A 263 -14.45 -15.41 -11.48
CA GLU A 263 -14.01 -16.11 -12.69
C GLU A 263 -14.78 -15.64 -13.93
N ARG A 264 -16.09 -15.36 -13.81
CA ARG A 264 -16.91 -14.80 -14.91
C ARG A 264 -16.43 -13.44 -15.41
N LEU A 265 -15.68 -12.71 -14.59
CA LEU A 265 -15.17 -11.38 -14.90
C LEU A 265 -13.68 -11.41 -15.28
N LEU A 266 -13.05 -12.58 -15.23
CA LEU A 266 -11.61 -12.73 -15.38
C LEU A 266 -11.25 -13.66 -16.55
N VAL A 267 -10.13 -13.35 -17.19
CA VAL A 267 -9.47 -14.21 -18.16
C VAL A 267 -8.01 -14.32 -17.80
N ALA A 268 -7.52 -15.55 -17.74
CA ALA A 268 -6.11 -15.84 -17.47
C ALA A 268 -5.31 -15.79 -18.78
N ALA A 269 -4.20 -15.04 -18.80
CA ALA A 269 -3.35 -14.94 -19.97
C ALA A 269 -1.85 -14.89 -19.64
N PRO A 270 -1.00 -15.54 -20.45
CA PRO A 270 0.44 -15.48 -20.29
C PRO A 270 1.00 -14.08 -20.65
N ILE A 271 1.85 -13.56 -19.78
CA ILE A 271 2.60 -12.32 -19.96
C ILE A 271 4.07 -12.47 -19.53
N ASP A 272 4.91 -11.56 -20.01
CA ASP A 272 6.18 -11.28 -19.36
C ASP A 272 5.95 -10.31 -18.19
N LEU A 273 6.38 -10.70 -16.98
CA LEU A 273 6.12 -9.96 -15.75
C LEU A 273 6.73 -8.55 -15.73
N ARG A 274 7.88 -8.36 -16.39
CA ARG A 274 8.63 -7.10 -16.38
C ARG A 274 8.01 -6.10 -17.33
N SER A 275 7.74 -6.56 -18.54
CA SER A 275 7.26 -5.74 -19.63
C SER A 275 5.74 -5.54 -19.61
N GLY A 276 5.00 -6.49 -19.04
CA GLY A 276 3.54 -6.57 -19.12
C GLY A 276 3.03 -7.07 -20.47
N GLU A 277 3.92 -7.44 -21.40
CA GLU A 277 3.56 -7.86 -22.76
C GLU A 277 2.96 -9.26 -22.78
N ARG A 278 1.99 -9.47 -23.68
CA ARG A 278 1.38 -10.76 -23.92
C ARG A 278 2.39 -11.72 -24.54
N LEU A 279 2.51 -12.91 -23.95
CA LEU A 279 3.33 -13.98 -24.46
C LEU A 279 2.47 -15.10 -25.07
N SER A 280 3.11 -16.02 -25.79
CA SER A 280 2.46 -17.30 -26.11
C SER A 280 2.43 -18.19 -24.86
N ALA A 281 1.45 -19.08 -24.76
CA ALA A 281 1.36 -20.00 -23.61
C ALA A 281 2.58 -20.93 -23.44
N ARG A 282 3.39 -21.10 -24.50
CA ARG A 282 4.60 -21.94 -24.49
C ARG A 282 5.88 -21.15 -24.31
N SER A 283 5.81 -19.83 -24.20
CA SER A 283 6.99 -18.98 -24.04
C SER A 283 7.69 -19.30 -22.71
N PRO A 284 8.99 -19.64 -22.71
CA PRO A 284 9.74 -19.87 -21.48
C PRO A 284 9.66 -18.64 -20.56
N GLY A 285 9.38 -18.86 -19.27
CA GLY A 285 9.25 -17.77 -18.29
C GLY A 285 7.92 -17.01 -18.33
N ALA A 286 6.94 -17.44 -19.14
CA ALA A 286 5.62 -16.84 -19.14
C ALA A 286 4.93 -16.96 -17.78
N PHE A 287 4.40 -15.84 -17.30
CA PHE A 287 3.59 -15.76 -16.09
C PHE A 287 2.12 -15.65 -16.46
N VAL A 288 1.27 -16.43 -15.81
CA VAL A 288 -0.18 -16.35 -16.03
C VAL A 288 -0.77 -15.25 -15.16
N GLU A 289 -1.23 -14.18 -15.80
CA GLU A 289 -1.89 -13.05 -15.16
C GLU A 289 -3.41 -13.12 -15.35
N HIS A 290 -4.15 -12.61 -14.35
CA HIS A 290 -5.62 -12.54 -14.42
C HIS A 290 -6.06 -11.13 -14.78
N PHE A 291 -6.75 -11.02 -15.92
CA PHE A 291 -7.24 -9.77 -16.46
C PHE A 291 -8.74 -9.71 -16.39
N ARG A 292 -9.29 -8.52 -16.16
CA ARG A 292 -10.72 -8.31 -16.34
C ARG A 292 -11.12 -8.41 -17.82
N THR A 293 -12.34 -8.85 -18.08
CA THR A 293 -12.95 -8.79 -19.41
C THR A 293 -13.67 -7.46 -19.64
N ASP A 294 -13.70 -7.01 -20.89
CA ASP A 294 -14.56 -5.92 -21.34
C ASP A 294 -16.03 -6.38 -21.46
N ARG A 295 -16.93 -5.46 -21.82
CA ARG A 295 -18.36 -5.74 -22.04
C ARG A 295 -18.66 -6.79 -23.11
N PHE A 296 -17.67 -7.18 -23.91
CA PHE A 296 -17.77 -8.18 -24.98
C PHE A 296 -17.06 -9.49 -24.60
N GLY A 297 -16.62 -9.65 -23.35
CA GLY A 297 -15.91 -10.84 -22.88
C GLY A 297 -14.46 -10.94 -23.35
N ARG A 298 -13.90 -9.88 -23.95
CA ARG A 298 -12.50 -9.85 -24.39
C ARG A 298 -11.62 -9.33 -23.28
N LEU A 299 -10.35 -9.72 -23.26
CA LEU A 299 -9.39 -9.20 -22.30
C LEU A 299 -9.28 -7.66 -22.39
N ALA A 300 -9.51 -6.96 -21.29
CA ALA A 300 -9.37 -5.52 -21.21
C ALA A 300 -7.91 -5.17 -20.86
N ASP A 301 -7.06 -5.01 -21.88
CA ASP A 301 -5.64 -4.72 -21.70
C ASP A 301 -5.42 -3.23 -21.43
N THR A 302 -4.81 -2.90 -20.30
CA THR A 302 -4.50 -1.52 -19.91
C THR A 302 -3.01 -1.31 -19.68
N GLN A 303 -2.16 -2.13 -20.29
CA GLN A 303 -0.70 -2.02 -20.23
C GLN A 303 -0.22 -0.56 -20.44
N TYR A 304 -0.74 0.11 -21.46
CA TYR A 304 -0.31 1.47 -21.86
C TYR A 304 -1.31 2.56 -21.47
N LYS A 305 -2.20 2.31 -20.51
CA LYS A 305 -3.23 3.28 -20.11
C LYS A 305 -2.65 4.51 -19.42
N LEU A 306 -1.61 4.33 -18.60
CA LEU A 306 -0.95 5.43 -17.87
C LEU A 306 0.38 5.85 -18.48
N VAL A 307 1.02 4.98 -19.27
CA VAL A 307 2.26 5.27 -19.97
C VAL A 307 2.09 4.88 -21.44
N PRO A 308 2.13 5.84 -22.38
CA PRO A 308 1.99 5.56 -23.80
C PRO A 308 3.02 4.55 -24.31
N ARG A 309 2.62 3.76 -25.32
CA ARG A 309 3.47 2.68 -25.87
C ARG A 309 4.82 3.17 -26.41
N GLN A 310 4.84 4.34 -27.04
CA GLN A 310 6.06 4.94 -27.58
C GLN A 310 7.05 5.32 -26.47
N GLU A 311 6.56 5.95 -25.40
CA GLU A 311 7.38 6.26 -24.22
C GLU A 311 7.89 4.99 -23.55
N ALA A 312 7.04 3.99 -23.39
CA ALA A 312 7.43 2.71 -22.80
C ALA A 312 8.51 1.98 -23.63
N TYR A 313 8.46 2.10 -24.96
CA TYR A 313 9.46 1.54 -25.85
C TYR A 313 10.79 2.31 -25.75
N ALA A 314 10.76 3.64 -25.80
CA ALA A 314 11.94 4.49 -25.66
C ALA A 314 12.65 4.26 -24.31
N ALA A 315 11.88 4.11 -23.23
CA ALA A 315 12.40 3.84 -21.89
C ALA A 315 13.18 2.52 -21.78
N ARG A 316 12.84 1.54 -22.62
CA ARG A 316 13.45 0.19 -22.59
C ARG A 316 14.61 0.05 -23.58
N ASN A 317 14.61 0.85 -24.63
CA ASN A 317 15.62 0.86 -25.68
C ASN A 317 16.19 2.27 -25.80
N PRO A 318 16.95 2.76 -24.82
CA PRO A 318 17.68 4.02 -24.97
C PRO A 318 18.63 3.89 -26.16
N ASP A 319 18.65 4.88 -27.06
CA ASP A 319 19.49 4.89 -28.25
C ASP A 319 20.97 4.68 -27.85
N PRO A 320 21.64 3.62 -28.35
CA PRO A 320 23.06 3.38 -28.09
C PRO A 320 23.99 4.51 -28.58
N TRP A 321 23.49 5.35 -29.50
CA TRP A 321 24.22 6.46 -30.13
C TRP A 321 23.79 7.84 -29.60
N SER A 322 23.15 7.88 -28.43
CA SER A 322 23.03 9.13 -27.69
C SER A 322 24.39 9.47 -27.08
N ASP A 323 25.23 10.14 -27.86
CA ASP A 323 26.57 10.58 -27.50
C ASP A 323 26.53 11.38 -26.18
N GLY A 324 27.05 10.76 -25.13
CA GLY A 324 27.27 11.42 -23.85
C GLY A 324 28.44 12.38 -23.94
N GLU A 325 28.23 13.55 -24.54
CA GLU A 325 29.08 14.73 -24.35
C GLU A 325 28.25 16.00 -24.22
N GLY A 326 28.23 16.55 -23.00
CA GLY A 326 27.88 17.95 -22.74
C GLY A 326 26.53 18.21 -22.07
N GLU A 327 26.39 17.83 -20.79
CA GLU A 327 25.95 18.71 -19.67
C GLU A 327 25.56 17.86 -18.44
N GLU A 328 25.87 18.37 -17.26
CA GLU A 328 25.58 17.74 -15.96
C GLU A 328 24.14 17.20 -15.91
N ALA A 329 23.96 16.00 -15.34
CA ALA A 329 22.69 15.28 -15.25
C ALA A 329 21.50 16.14 -14.75
N GLY A 330 20.83 16.80 -15.68
CA GLY A 330 19.52 17.41 -15.53
C GLY A 330 18.46 16.39 -15.93
N GLY A 331 17.60 16.02 -14.99
CA GLY A 331 16.49 15.11 -15.24
C GLY A 331 15.61 15.59 -16.39
N TYR A 332 15.26 14.67 -17.29
CA TYR A 332 14.25 14.88 -18.31
C TYR A 332 12.89 15.12 -17.64
N TYR A 333 12.47 16.38 -17.57
CA TYR A 333 11.11 16.80 -17.26
C TYR A 333 10.35 16.95 -18.59
N PRO A 334 9.18 16.31 -18.78
CA PRO A 334 8.28 16.67 -19.87
C PRO A 334 7.79 18.10 -19.63
N GLY A 335 8.01 18.97 -20.61
CA GLY A 335 7.83 20.41 -20.51
C GLY A 335 6.43 20.86 -20.12
N GLU A 336 6.38 21.80 -19.18
CA GLU A 336 5.27 22.70 -18.95
C GLU A 336 4.97 23.49 -20.23
N SER A 337 3.78 23.29 -20.79
CA SER A 337 3.15 24.25 -21.69
C SER A 337 1.77 24.58 -21.14
N GLY A 338 1.75 25.57 -20.25
CA GLY A 338 0.54 26.22 -19.73
C GLY A 338 0.84 27.72 -19.51
N PRO A 339 -0.04 28.65 -19.90
CA PRO A 339 0.38 29.99 -20.28
C PRO A 339 0.29 30.99 -19.13
N TYR A 340 1.16 30.96 -18.13
CA TYR A 340 1.32 32.09 -17.19
C TYR A 340 2.74 32.16 -16.63
N ALA A 341 3.61 32.96 -17.23
CA ALA A 341 4.88 33.35 -16.64
C ALA A 341 5.24 34.80 -17.03
N GLU A 342 5.23 35.70 -16.06
CA GLU A 342 6.04 36.92 -16.09
C GLU A 342 6.94 36.95 -14.85
N ALA A 343 8.24 37.14 -15.09
CA ALA A 343 9.29 37.29 -14.08
C ALA A 343 9.49 38.79 -13.72
N PRO A 344 10.35 39.11 -12.73
CA PRO A 344 11.69 39.55 -13.14
C PRO A 344 12.88 39.16 -12.21
N ARG A 345 14.03 38.89 -12.88
CA ARG A 345 15.45 39.29 -12.68
C ARG A 345 15.88 39.84 -11.29
N ALA A 346 17.11 39.71 -10.78
CA ALA A 346 18.39 39.07 -11.12
C ALA A 346 19.36 39.42 -9.95
N GLN A 347 20.42 38.64 -9.72
CA GLN A 347 21.81 39.12 -9.54
C GLN A 347 22.76 37.97 -9.17
N ALA A 348 23.91 37.96 -9.85
CA ALA A 348 24.98 36.97 -9.76
C ALA A 348 26.22 37.56 -9.07
N GLN A 349 27.06 36.70 -8.46
CA GLN A 349 28.55 36.74 -8.40
C GLN A 349 29.10 35.76 -7.31
N PRO A 350 30.39 35.40 -7.26
CA PRO A 350 31.09 34.49 -8.18
C PRO A 350 31.78 33.30 -7.44
N ARG A 351 32.23 32.28 -8.18
CA ARG A 351 33.07 31.17 -7.68
C ARG A 351 34.57 31.54 -7.70
N SER A 352 35.33 31.04 -6.73
CA SER A 352 36.80 30.91 -6.80
C SER A 352 37.27 29.62 -6.07
N PRO A 353 38.41 29.00 -6.46
CA PRO A 353 38.74 27.60 -6.21
C PRO A 353 39.81 27.40 -5.11
N PHE A 354 39.92 26.14 -4.65
CA PHE A 354 40.93 25.55 -3.73
C PHE A 354 40.74 25.75 -2.22
N GLY A 355 40.28 24.67 -1.57
CA GLY A 355 41.03 23.95 -0.55
C GLY A 355 41.18 24.58 0.83
N GLU A 356 40.30 24.20 1.75
CA GLU A 356 40.63 24.00 3.17
C GLU A 356 39.54 23.12 3.81
N ALA A 357 39.93 21.99 4.38
CA ALA A 357 39.08 21.23 5.28
C ALA A 357 39.34 21.71 6.72
N PRO A 358 38.29 22.03 7.50
CA PRO A 358 38.41 21.89 8.95
C PRO A 358 37.24 21.15 9.59
N PHE A 359 37.64 20.24 10.49
CA PHE A 359 37.09 20.02 11.83
C PHE A 359 35.59 19.71 11.98
N TRP A 360 35.33 18.46 12.39
CA TRP A 360 34.07 18.04 13.01
C TRP A 360 33.84 18.82 14.32
N GLY A 361 33.03 19.87 14.24
CA GLY A 361 32.34 20.43 15.39
C GLY A 361 31.06 19.64 15.66
N GLU A 362 30.80 19.33 16.93
CA GLU A 362 29.53 18.76 17.37
C GLU A 362 28.34 19.56 16.81
N PRO A 363 27.25 18.92 16.33
CA PRO A 363 26.06 19.66 15.99
C PRO A 363 25.45 20.20 17.27
N GLN A 364 25.62 21.51 17.47
CA GLN A 364 24.82 22.27 18.42
C GLN A 364 23.35 22.05 18.07
N TYR A 365 22.67 21.23 18.87
CA TYR A 365 21.22 21.20 18.89
C TYR A 365 20.76 22.63 19.16
N ARG A 366 20.17 23.28 18.15
CA ARG A 366 19.23 24.36 18.42
C ARG A 366 18.13 23.74 19.27
N GLN A 367 18.16 24.06 20.57
CA GLN A 367 17.03 23.88 21.44
C GLN A 367 15.85 24.56 20.76
N PHE A 368 14.88 23.76 20.30
CA PHE A 368 13.56 24.26 19.99
C PHE A 368 13.05 24.91 21.28
N PRO A 369 12.69 26.20 21.27
CA PRO A 369 11.95 26.78 22.36
C PRO A 369 10.66 25.97 22.53
N ASP A 370 10.37 25.67 23.79
CA ASP A 370 9.06 25.35 24.35
C ASP A 370 8.04 24.55 23.52
N GLY A 371 7.64 23.41 24.09
CA GLY A 371 6.49 22.66 23.63
C GLY A 371 5.21 23.50 23.73
N SER A 372 4.71 23.90 22.57
CA SER A 372 3.30 24.14 22.28
C SER A 372 3.17 24.24 20.75
N GLY A 373 2.07 23.73 20.18
CA GLY A 373 1.75 23.99 18.77
C GLY A 373 1.72 22.78 17.83
N TRP A 374 1.00 21.71 18.18
CA TRP A 374 0.19 20.93 17.21
C TRP A 374 -1.12 20.38 17.82
N PHE A 375 -1.43 20.74 19.07
CA PHE A 375 -2.64 20.32 19.80
C PHE A 375 -3.22 21.44 20.67
N GLU A 376 -3.33 22.66 20.16
CA GLU A 376 -4.04 23.73 20.87
C GLU A 376 -4.78 24.60 19.85
N ASP A 377 -5.90 24.08 19.33
CA ASP A 377 -7.17 24.84 19.23
C ASP A 377 -8.33 24.00 18.63
N GLU A 378 -8.49 22.75 19.07
CA GLU A 378 -9.78 22.09 18.95
C GLU A 378 -10.22 21.67 20.34
N ARG A 379 -11.32 22.24 20.84
CA ARG A 379 -12.10 21.60 21.91
C ARG A 379 -12.13 20.10 21.61
N PRO A 380 -11.90 19.17 22.56
CA PRO A 380 -11.79 17.76 22.24
C PRO A 380 -13.11 17.33 21.57
N ARG A 381 -13.12 17.28 20.23
CA ARG A 381 -14.14 16.56 19.49
C ARG A 381 -14.04 15.18 20.07
N ARG A 382 -15.07 14.73 20.79
CA ARG A 382 -15.15 13.35 21.25
C ARG A 382 -14.93 12.50 20.01
N ARG A 383 -13.73 11.93 19.85
CA ARG A 383 -13.47 10.96 18.78
C ARG A 383 -14.56 9.92 18.91
N ALA A 384 -15.25 9.63 17.81
CA ALA A 384 -16.29 8.62 17.80
C ALA A 384 -15.72 7.35 18.46
N ARG A 385 -16.26 6.96 19.60
CA ARG A 385 -15.89 5.67 20.20
C ARG A 385 -16.60 4.61 19.38
N ARG A 386 -15.84 3.66 18.83
CA ARG A 386 -16.41 2.48 18.21
C ARG A 386 -17.07 1.66 19.31
N VAL A 387 -18.39 1.67 19.35
CA VAL A 387 -19.17 0.74 20.16
C VAL A 387 -19.27 -0.54 19.34
N ASP A 388 -18.91 -1.68 19.94
CA ASP A 388 -19.17 -2.96 19.31
C ASP A 388 -20.70 -3.08 19.14
N PRO A 389 -21.23 -3.24 17.91
CA PRO A 389 -22.66 -3.44 17.71
C PRO A 389 -23.20 -4.67 18.47
N ASP A 390 -22.31 -5.60 18.85
CA ASP A 390 -22.62 -6.76 19.68
C ASP A 390 -22.34 -6.55 21.17
N TYR A 391 -22.04 -5.33 21.63
CA TYR A 391 -21.80 -5.05 23.03
C TYR A 391 -23.06 -5.37 23.85
N PRO A 392 -23.07 -6.46 24.64
CA PRO A 392 -24.30 -6.98 25.21
C PRO A 392 -24.91 -6.07 26.28
N TRP A 393 -24.16 -5.06 26.73
CA TRP A 393 -24.55 -4.16 27.82
C TRP A 393 -25.04 -2.78 27.35
N GLY A 394 -25.05 -2.52 26.03
CA GLY A 394 -25.48 -1.25 25.44
C GLY A 394 -24.67 -0.03 25.91
N GLU A 395 -25.09 1.18 25.53
CA GLU A 395 -24.43 2.45 25.91
C GLU A 395 -24.64 2.86 27.38
N ARG A 396 -24.84 1.94 28.32
CA ARG A 396 -25.04 2.34 29.71
C ARG A 396 -23.68 2.67 30.34
N PRO A 397 -23.38 3.94 30.68
CA PRO A 397 -22.25 4.21 31.54
C PRO A 397 -22.50 3.51 32.88
N PHE A 398 -21.46 2.88 33.42
CA PHE A 398 -21.45 2.52 34.83
C PHE A 398 -21.61 3.82 35.63
N ASN A 399 -22.77 4.00 36.27
CA ASN A 399 -22.99 5.08 37.24
C ASN A 399 -22.14 4.85 38.48
#